data_AF-A0A370VPW2-F1
#
_entry.id   AF-A0A370VPW2-F1
#
_cell.length_a   1.000
_cell.length_b   1.000
_cell.length_c   1.000
_cell.angle_alpha   90.00
_cell.angle_beta   90.00
_cell.angle_gamma   90.00
#
_symmetry.space_group_name_H-M   'P 1'
#
loop_
_entity.id
_entity.type
_entity.pdbx_description
1 polymer ?
#
loop_
_entity_poly.entity_id
_entity_poly.type
_entity_poly.pdbx_seq_one_letter_code
_entity_poly.pdbx_strand_id
1 'polypeptide(L)'
;MTLAALTTAGCSGEDSKGSGAASCSGLVVYDGRDYLPTGKSVFTVGERLGTATVAACYDTPNEPGTGVAEATTGVYAVKGVDPTEAVAVGDAPSTAAHVTAR
;
A
#
# COMPACT_ATOMS: atom_id res chain seq x y z
N MET A 1 32.94 41.58 5.66
CA MET A 1 33.41 40.21 5.47
C MET A 1 32.53 39.27 6.29
N THR A 2 31.99 38.26 5.61
CA THR A 2 31.49 36.96 6.12
C THR A 2 30.07 36.89 6.70
N LEU A 3 29.21 36.17 5.99
CA LEU A 3 27.86 35.66 6.35
C LEU A 3 27.94 34.50 7.36
N ALA A 4 26.88 34.32 8.15
CA ALA A 4 26.33 32.99 8.44
C ALA A 4 24.85 33.09 8.84
N ALA A 5 23.97 32.60 7.97
CA ALA A 5 22.55 32.39 8.24
C ALA A 5 22.37 31.08 9.03
N LEU A 6 21.61 31.14 10.13
CA LEU A 6 21.08 29.94 10.80
C LEU A 6 19.55 30.02 10.72
N THR A 7 19.00 29.40 9.69
CA THR A 7 17.59 29.05 9.61
C THR A 7 17.34 27.88 10.56
N THR A 8 16.96 28.15 11.80
CA THR A 8 16.36 27.13 12.66
C THR A 8 14.96 26.85 12.10
N ALA A 9 14.86 25.80 11.29
CA ALA A 9 13.61 25.26 10.80
C ALA A 9 12.67 25.02 11.99
N GLY A 10 11.58 25.79 12.05
CA GLY A 10 10.45 25.46 12.89
C GLY A 10 9.82 24.18 12.36
N CYS A 11 9.81 23.14 13.19
CA CYS A 11 8.81 22.08 13.10
C CYS A 11 7.94 22.22 14.36
N SER A 12 7.05 23.22 14.33
CA SER A 12 5.84 23.20 15.14
C SER A 12 4.83 22.38 14.36
N GLY A 13 4.45 21.22 14.89
CA GLY A 13 3.54 20.29 14.24
C GLY A 13 3.27 19.06 15.11
N GLU A 14 2.75 19.29 16.31
CA GLU A 14 1.96 18.28 17.01
C GLU A 14 0.62 18.17 16.30
N ASP A 15 0.46 17.22 15.39
CA ASP A 15 -0.86 16.74 14.94
C ASP A 15 -0.72 15.32 14.35
N SER A 16 -1.22 14.35 15.11
CA SER A 16 -1.92 13.15 14.64
C SER A 16 -1.18 12.10 13.78
N LYS A 17 -1.04 10.91 14.39
CA LYS A 17 -1.24 9.58 13.80
C LYS A 17 -0.18 9.08 12.79
N GLY A 18 0.78 8.32 13.32
CA GLY A 18 1.35 7.13 12.68
C GLY A 18 1.83 7.27 11.24
N SER A 19 2.93 7.98 11.01
CA SER A 19 3.72 7.83 9.78
C SER A 19 4.94 6.98 10.09
N GLY A 20 4.72 5.67 10.28
CA GLY A 20 5.80 4.72 10.05
C GLY A 20 6.18 4.85 8.57
N ALA A 21 7.46 5.00 8.26
CA ALA A 21 7.94 4.97 6.88
C ALA A 21 7.26 3.80 6.18
N ALA A 22 6.37 4.08 5.21
CA ALA A 22 5.55 3.05 4.59
C ALA A 22 6.51 2.07 3.91
N SER A 23 6.74 0.91 4.52
CA SER A 23 7.38 -0.19 3.81
C SER A 23 6.50 -0.45 2.59
N CYS A 24 7.12 -0.55 1.43
CA CYS A 24 6.47 -0.94 0.18
C CYS A 24 5.84 -2.35 0.24
N SER A 25 5.98 -3.05 1.37
CA SER A 25 5.49 -4.41 1.58
C SER A 25 4.01 -4.52 1.25
N GLY A 26 3.75 -5.14 0.10
CA GLY A 26 2.40 -5.43 -0.40
C GLY A 26 1.64 -4.23 -0.94
N LEU A 27 2.30 -3.12 -1.31
CA LEU A 27 1.63 -2.03 -2.03
C LEU A 27 1.01 -2.54 -3.33
N VAL A 28 -0.29 -2.31 -3.50
CA VAL A 28 -1.03 -2.66 -4.71
C VAL A 28 -1.51 -1.39 -5.41
N VAL A 29 -1.26 -1.30 -6.71
CA VAL A 29 -1.74 -0.22 -7.57
C VAL A 29 -2.87 -0.75 -8.45
N TYR A 30 -4.06 -0.15 -8.31
CA TYR A 30 -5.24 -0.49 -9.11
C TYR A 30 -6.02 0.77 -9.45
N ASP A 31 -6.41 0.93 -10.72
CA ASP A 31 -7.19 2.09 -11.20
C ASP A 31 -6.57 3.45 -10.81
N GLY A 32 -5.24 3.54 -10.85
CA GLY A 32 -4.49 4.74 -10.49
C GLY A 32 -4.46 5.06 -8.99
N ARG A 33 -4.84 4.11 -8.13
CA ARG A 33 -4.86 4.27 -6.67
C ARG A 33 -3.96 3.26 -5.99
N ASP A 34 -3.42 3.69 -4.85
CA ASP A 34 -2.60 2.87 -3.97
C ASP A 34 -3.47 2.22 -2.91
N TYR A 35 -3.32 0.91 -2.75
CA TYR A 35 -3.96 0.11 -1.72
C TYR A 35 -2.89 -0.58 -0.88
N LEU A 36 -3.10 -0.62 0.43
CA LEU A 36 -2.20 -1.28 1.37
C LEU A 36 -2.86 -2.50 2.02
N PRO A 37 -2.09 -3.56 2.31
CA PRO A 37 -2.58 -4.70 3.05
C PRO A 37 -3.08 -4.28 4.41
N THR A 38 -4.28 -4.73 4.77
CA THR A 38 -4.75 -4.61 6.14
C THR A 38 -4.32 -5.85 6.94
N GLY A 39 -4.40 -5.76 8.27
CA GLY A 39 -4.39 -6.97 9.10
C GLY A 39 -5.49 -7.95 8.69
N LYS A 40 -5.44 -9.17 9.23
CA LYS A 40 -6.48 -10.20 8.98
C LYS A 40 -7.87 -9.62 9.24
N SER A 41 -8.70 -9.59 8.21
CA SER A 41 -10.09 -9.12 8.27
C SER A 41 -11.02 -10.23 7.81
N VAL A 42 -12.25 -10.24 8.34
CA VAL A 42 -13.32 -11.09 7.82
C VAL A 42 -14.12 -10.27 6.83
N PHE A 43 -14.15 -10.70 5.58
CA PHE A 43 -14.87 -10.01 4.50
C PHE A 43 -15.42 -11.03 3.50
N THR A 44 -16.34 -10.60 2.63
CA THR A 44 -16.87 -11.45 1.57
C THR A 44 -16.40 -10.95 0.22
N VAL A 45 -15.70 -11.81 -0.53
CA VAL A 45 -15.28 -11.52 -1.90
C VAL A 45 -16.49 -11.49 -2.83
N GLY A 46 -16.54 -10.46 -3.67
CA GLY A 46 -17.54 -10.25 -4.70
C GLY A 46 -17.05 -10.68 -6.09
N GLU A 47 -17.52 -9.99 -7.11
CA GLU A 47 -17.13 -10.25 -8.50
C GLU A 47 -15.69 -9.81 -8.80
N ARG A 48 -15.11 -10.35 -9.88
CA ARG A 48 -13.80 -9.95 -10.36
C ARG A 48 -13.90 -8.62 -11.10
N LEU A 49 -13.14 -7.63 -10.66
CA LEU A 49 -13.11 -6.28 -11.23
C LEU A 49 -11.98 -6.09 -12.25
N GLY A 50 -10.86 -6.82 -12.09
CA GLY A 50 -9.75 -6.71 -13.03
C GLY A 50 -8.44 -7.32 -12.53
N THR A 51 -7.35 -6.63 -12.85
CA THR A 51 -5.97 -6.97 -12.47
C THR A 51 -5.29 -5.72 -11.92
N ALA A 52 -4.47 -5.88 -10.89
CA ALA A 52 -3.65 -4.84 -10.27
C ALA A 52 -2.16 -5.19 -10.38
N THR A 53 -1.32 -4.19 -10.15
CA THR A 53 0.13 -4.37 -10.01
C THR A 53 0.50 -4.36 -8.53
N VAL A 54 1.19 -5.39 -8.08
CA VAL A 54 1.88 -5.41 -6.79
C VAL A 54 3.25 -4.76 -7.02
N ALA A 55 3.49 -3.63 -6.36
CA ALA A 55 4.74 -2.90 -6.53
C ALA A 55 5.92 -3.71 -6.01
N ALA A 56 7.06 -3.58 -6.69
CA ALA A 56 8.29 -4.16 -6.19
C ALA A 56 8.66 -3.53 -4.83
N CYS A 57 9.12 -4.35 -3.90
CA CYS A 57 9.57 -3.89 -2.59
C CYS A 57 10.95 -4.45 -2.24
N TYR A 58 11.94 -3.56 -2.20
CA TYR A 58 13.32 -3.87 -1.85
C TYR A 58 13.72 -3.07 -0.60
N ASP A 59 13.09 -3.39 0.53
CA ASP A 59 13.24 -2.65 1.79
C ASP A 59 14.42 -3.14 2.66
N THR A 60 15.18 -4.12 2.19
CA THR A 60 16.44 -4.60 2.79
C THR A 60 17.64 -4.13 1.94
N PRO A 61 18.13 -2.90 2.14
CA PRO A 61 19.32 -2.42 1.43
C PRO A 61 20.51 -3.34 1.75
N ASN A 62 21.22 -3.75 0.70
CA ASN A 62 22.40 -4.64 0.71
C ASN A 62 22.14 -6.15 0.81
N GLU A 63 20.90 -6.61 0.72
CA GLU A 63 20.58 -8.03 0.57
C GLU A 63 20.05 -8.30 -0.85
N PRO A 64 20.92 -8.69 -1.81
CA PRO A 64 20.46 -9.02 -3.14
C PRO A 64 19.57 -10.27 -3.10
N GLY A 65 18.35 -10.14 -3.61
CA GLY A 65 17.38 -11.25 -3.73
C GLY A 65 16.35 -11.38 -2.60
N THR A 66 16.35 -10.48 -1.61
CA THR A 66 15.37 -10.49 -0.50
C THR A 66 14.16 -9.58 -0.72
N GLY A 67 14.10 -8.87 -1.85
CA GLY A 67 12.96 -8.05 -2.21
C GLY A 67 11.88 -8.78 -3.00
N VAL A 68 10.66 -8.28 -2.89
CA VAL A 68 9.52 -8.70 -3.71
C VAL A 68 9.64 -8.02 -5.07
N ALA A 69 9.69 -8.80 -6.15
CA ALA A 69 9.63 -8.24 -7.50
C ALA A 69 8.22 -7.74 -7.82
N GLU A 70 8.11 -6.84 -8.80
CA GLU A 70 6.81 -6.44 -9.33
C GLU A 70 6.06 -7.67 -9.87
N ALA A 71 4.77 -7.74 -9.59
CA ALA A 71 3.89 -8.82 -10.05
C ALA A 71 2.49 -8.30 -10.37
N THR A 72 1.71 -9.07 -11.11
CA THR A 72 0.28 -8.78 -11.34
C THR A 72 -0.59 -9.72 -10.54
N THR A 73 -1.73 -9.24 -10.04
CA THR A 73 -2.70 -10.08 -9.30
C THR A 73 -4.13 -9.71 -9.65
N GLY A 74 -5.07 -10.64 -9.43
CA GLY A 74 -6.50 -10.38 -9.66
C GLY A 74 -7.06 -9.40 -8.64
N VAL A 75 -8.04 -8.59 -9.05
CA VAL A 75 -8.80 -7.68 -8.18
C VAL A 75 -10.26 -8.10 -8.17
N TYR A 76 -10.83 -8.14 -6.97
CA TYR A 76 -12.21 -8.47 -6.72
C TYR A 76 -12.87 -7.39 -5.85
N ALA A 77 -14.17 -7.22 -6.03
CA ALA A 77 -14.97 -6.40 -5.14
C ALA A 77 -15.01 -7.00 -3.73
N VAL A 78 -15.17 -6.14 -2.73
CA VAL A 78 -15.59 -6.55 -1.39
C VAL A 78 -17.08 -6.24 -1.26
N LYS A 79 -17.91 -7.23 -0.91
CA LYS A 79 -19.37 -7.02 -0.90
C LYS A 79 -19.75 -5.93 0.10
N GLY A 80 -20.51 -4.94 -0.37
CA GLY A 80 -20.99 -3.82 0.44
C GLY A 80 -19.96 -2.71 0.68
N VAL A 81 -18.80 -2.74 0.02
CA VAL A 81 -17.76 -1.72 0.12
C VAL A 81 -17.50 -1.12 -1.25
N ASP A 82 -17.33 0.20 -1.30
CA ASP A 82 -16.95 0.89 -2.53
C ASP A 82 -15.51 0.48 -2.93
N PRO A 83 -15.26 0.08 -4.20
CA PRO A 83 -13.93 -0.30 -4.63
C PRO A 83 -12.86 0.78 -4.46
N THR A 84 -13.25 2.05 -4.41
CA THR A 84 -12.33 3.17 -4.14
C THR A 84 -11.87 3.27 -2.69
N GLU A 85 -12.53 2.55 -1.78
CA GLU A 85 -12.19 2.46 -0.35
C GLU A 85 -11.46 1.14 -0.04
N ALA A 86 -11.94 0.03 -0.60
CA ALA A 86 -11.28 -1.27 -0.41
C ALA A 86 -11.59 -2.27 -1.52
N VAL A 87 -10.61 -3.13 -1.80
CA VAL A 87 -10.74 -4.26 -2.74
C VAL A 87 -10.12 -5.51 -2.13
N ALA A 88 -10.35 -6.65 -2.77
CA ALA A 88 -9.67 -7.90 -2.47
C ALA A 88 -8.72 -8.27 -3.62
N VAL A 89 -7.50 -8.71 -3.30
CA VAL A 89 -6.44 -8.98 -4.29
C VAL A 89 -5.92 -10.41 -4.16
N GLY A 90 -5.76 -11.12 -5.28
CA GLY A 90 -5.24 -12.48 -5.29
C GLY A 90 -5.48 -13.21 -6.60
N ASP A 91 -4.86 -14.38 -6.75
CA ASP A 91 -5.03 -15.20 -7.96
C ASP A 91 -6.40 -15.91 -8.00
N ALA A 92 -7.00 -16.14 -6.83
CA ALA A 92 -8.32 -16.73 -6.69
C ALA A 92 -9.13 -16.04 -5.57
N PRO A 93 -10.48 -16.03 -5.65
CA PRO A 93 -11.32 -15.44 -4.61
C PRO A 93 -11.10 -16.05 -3.22
N SER A 94 -10.83 -17.36 -3.13
CA SER A 94 -10.65 -18.06 -1.85
C SER A 94 -9.36 -17.72 -1.12
N THR A 95 -8.38 -17.14 -1.82
CA THR A 95 -7.07 -16.77 -1.28
C THR A 95 -6.82 -15.27 -1.33
N ALA A 96 -7.83 -14.49 -1.74
CA ALA A 96 -7.69 -13.05 -1.88
C ALA A 96 -7.47 -12.38 -0.51
N ALA A 97 -6.60 -11.37 -0.48
CA ALA A 97 -6.31 -10.55 0.68
C ALA A 97 -7.07 -9.23 0.60
N HIS A 98 -7.56 -8.75 1.74
CA HIS A 98 -8.20 -7.44 1.84
C HIS A 98 -7.15 -6.32 1.83
N VAL A 99 -7.36 -5.31 1.00
CA VAL A 99 -6.51 -4.12 0.92
C VAL A 99 -7.39 -2.87 0.92
N THR A 100 -6.92 -1.80 1.52
CA THR A 100 -7.65 -0.53 1.63
C THR A 100 -6.91 0.59 0.94
N ALA A 101 -7.66 1.51 0.32
CA ALA A 101 -7.08 2.68 -0.33
C ALA A 101 -6.35 3.55 0.69
N ARG A 102 -5.30 4.22 0.22
CA ARG A 102 -4.49 5.16 0.99
C ARG A 102 -4.95 6.60 0.83
#